data_AF-A0A9X8GJD2-F1
#
_entry.id   AF-A0A9X8GJD2-F1
#
_cell.length_a   1.000
_cell.length_b   1.000
_cell.length_c   1.000
_cell.angle_alpha   90.00
_cell.angle_beta   90.00
_cell.angle_gamma   90.00
#
_symmetry.space_group_name_H-M   'P 1'
#
loop_
_entity.id
_entity.type
_entity.pdbx_description
1 polymer ?
#
loop_
_entity_poly.entity_id
_entity_poly.type
_entity_poly.pdbx_seq_one_letter_code
_entity_poly.pdbx_strand_id
1 'polypeptide(L)'
;MSSLFRSIQRHAFSRGILYLLIGILIFLKPKQLFDAGVYLIVGYNVLLGVINLVGYLKNKQNGQVSMSIFYFIAALIIWLFAQPIVSILPIFLGILIIIGGATRISRALNLRQYVNISYVPMLVYGIALLIAGIFILFNPFGSLIVLFQFFGIVLTLSGISELVTAIKLRNYKNPDIF
;
A
#
# COMPACT_ATOMS: atom_id res chain seq x y z
N MET A 1 24.22 -18.98 24.94
CA MET A 1 22.83 -18.83 24.45
C MET A 1 22.13 -17.51 24.83
N SER A 2 22.71 -16.66 25.70
CA SER A 2 22.12 -15.38 26.15
C SER A 2 22.28 -14.20 25.17
N SER A 3 23.31 -14.22 24.31
CA SER A 3 23.58 -13.16 23.32
C SER A 3 22.62 -13.16 22.14
N LEU A 4 22.28 -14.34 21.60
CA LEU A 4 21.31 -14.50 20.51
C LEU A 4 19.89 -14.08 20.93
N PHE A 5 19.53 -14.29 22.20
CA PHE A 5 18.20 -13.96 22.71
C PHE A 5 18.00 -12.45 22.91
N ARG A 6 19.04 -11.72 23.34
CA ARG A 6 18.99 -10.25 23.48
C ARG A 6 18.93 -9.54 22.13
N SER A 7 19.60 -10.04 21.09
CA SER A 7 19.46 -9.51 19.73
C SER A 7 18.06 -9.75 19.19
N ILE A 8 17.50 -10.96 19.34
CA ILE A 8 16.11 -11.26 18.92
C ILE A 8 15.10 -10.32 19.61
N GLN A 9 15.24 -10.09 20.92
CA GLN A 9 14.32 -9.25 21.68
C GLN A 9 14.42 -7.76 21.32
N ARG A 10 15.63 -7.26 21.05
CA ARG A 10 15.87 -5.88 20.60
C ARG A 10 15.32 -5.64 19.19
N HIS A 11 15.45 -6.64 18.31
CA HIS A 11 14.88 -6.60 16.98
C HIS A 11 13.35 -6.65 16.98
N ALA A 12 12.73 -7.45 17.87
CA ALA A 12 11.28 -7.51 18.01
C ALA A 12 10.68 -6.18 18.51
N PHE A 13 11.31 -5.54 19.51
CA PHE A 13 10.84 -4.25 20.02
C PHE A 13 11.00 -3.12 19.00
N SER A 14 12.13 -3.08 18.27
CA SER A 14 12.35 -2.10 17.21
C SER A 14 11.38 -2.27 16.04
N ARG A 15 11.07 -3.52 15.66
CA ARG A 15 10.11 -3.84 14.59
C ARG A 15 8.69 -3.41 14.97
N GLY A 16 8.27 -3.71 16.21
CA GLY A 16 6.96 -3.31 16.70
C GLY A 16 6.74 -1.80 16.68
N ILE A 17 7.74 -1.02 17.15
CA ILE A 17 7.69 0.45 17.06
C ILE A 17 7.63 0.91 15.61
N LEU A 18 8.47 0.34 14.74
CA LEU A 18 8.53 0.72 13.34
C LEU A 18 7.19 0.48 12.63
N TYR A 19 6.59 -0.70 12.81
CA TYR A 19 5.27 -1.02 12.24
C TYR A 19 4.17 -0.14 12.79
N LEU A 20 4.22 0.22 14.07
CA LEU A 20 3.27 1.16 14.67
C LEU A 20 3.38 2.55 14.05
N LEU A 21 4.59 3.11 13.99
CA LEU A 21 4.81 4.45 13.45
C LEU A 21 4.46 4.52 11.96
N ILE A 22 4.91 3.56 11.18
CA ILE A 22 4.60 3.48 9.74
C ILE A 22 3.10 3.25 9.53
N GLY A 23 2.48 2.35 10.30
CA GLY A 23 1.05 2.06 10.20
C GLY A 23 0.19 3.30 10.47
N ILE A 24 0.50 4.03 11.55
CA ILE A 24 -0.20 5.27 11.91
C ILE A 24 0.00 6.35 10.83
N LEU A 25 1.23 6.52 10.33
CA LEU A 25 1.55 7.48 9.27
C LEU A 25 0.72 7.19 8.00
N ILE A 26 0.68 5.92 7.59
CA ILE A 26 -0.09 5.46 6.43
C ILE A 26 -1.58 5.68 6.63
N PHE A 27 -2.11 5.36 7.81
CA PHE A 27 -3.52 5.51 8.10
C PHE A 27 -3.97 6.99 8.09
N LEU A 28 -3.19 7.88 8.72
CA LEU A 28 -3.55 9.27 8.87
C LEU A 28 -3.35 10.09 7.60
N LYS A 29 -2.25 9.85 6.86
CA LYS A 29 -1.86 10.66 5.70
C LYS A 29 -1.41 9.83 4.49
N PRO A 30 -2.26 8.91 4.00
CA PRO A 30 -1.95 8.03 2.86
C PRO A 30 -1.60 8.80 1.57
N LYS A 31 -2.31 9.91 1.29
CA LYS A 31 -2.04 10.73 0.11
C LYS A 31 -0.65 11.36 0.17
N GLN A 32 -0.24 11.88 1.33
CA GLN A 32 1.08 12.48 1.49
C GLN A 32 2.20 11.45 1.30
N LEU A 33 1.97 10.20 1.70
CA LEU A 33 2.92 9.12 1.45
C LEU A 33 3.04 8.77 -0.04
N PHE A 34 1.92 8.72 -0.74
CA PHE A 34 1.93 8.55 -2.19
C PHE A 34 2.70 9.70 -2.86
N ASP A 35 2.35 10.95 -2.54
CA ASP A 35 2.99 12.14 -3.09
C ASP A 35 4.49 12.18 -2.75
N ALA A 36 4.88 11.81 -1.52
CA ALA A 36 6.28 11.70 -1.13
C ALA A 36 7.03 10.66 -1.96
N GLY A 37 6.42 9.49 -2.22
CA GLY A 37 7.00 8.48 -3.11
C GLY A 37 7.22 9.01 -4.53
N VAL A 38 6.22 9.71 -5.08
CA VAL A 38 6.32 10.37 -6.40
C VAL A 38 7.44 11.41 -6.40
N TYR A 39 7.51 12.29 -5.40
CA TYR A 39 8.54 13.32 -5.31
C TYR A 39 9.96 12.76 -5.14
N LEU A 40 10.12 11.63 -4.44
CA LEU A 40 11.42 10.96 -4.36
C LEU A 40 11.87 10.46 -5.74
N ILE A 41 10.98 9.85 -6.51
CA ILE A 41 11.30 9.35 -7.86
C ILE A 41 11.58 10.52 -8.81
N VAL A 42 10.75 11.57 -8.77
CA VAL A 42 10.93 12.79 -9.59
C VAL A 42 12.25 13.46 -9.23
N GLY A 43 12.52 13.66 -7.93
CA GLY A 43 13.75 14.27 -7.44
C GLY A 43 15.00 13.48 -7.84
N TYR A 44 14.94 12.15 -7.76
CA TYR A 44 16.01 11.27 -8.24
C TYR A 44 16.29 11.46 -9.74
N ASN A 45 15.25 11.49 -10.57
CA ASN A 45 15.42 11.74 -12.00
C ASN A 45 16.00 13.13 -12.28
N VAL A 46 15.53 14.17 -11.59
CA VAL A 46 16.08 15.52 -11.69
C VAL A 46 17.56 15.55 -11.31
N LEU A 47 17.95 14.90 -10.21
CA LEU A 47 19.35 14.80 -9.79
C LEU A 47 20.22 14.14 -10.86
N LEU A 48 19.77 13.01 -11.43
CA LEU A 48 20.49 12.35 -12.52
C LEU A 48 20.60 13.24 -13.77
N GLY A 49 19.53 13.95 -14.12
CA GLY A 49 19.51 14.91 -15.22
C GLY A 49 20.55 16.01 -15.02
N VAL A 50 20.63 16.57 -13.81
CA VAL A 50 21.62 17.61 -13.46
C VAL A 50 23.05 17.05 -13.49
N ILE A 51 23.30 15.87 -12.92
CA ILE A 51 24.64 15.26 -12.92
C ILE A 51 25.16 15.05 -14.35
N ASN A 52 24.32 14.51 -15.24
CA ASN A 52 24.68 14.30 -16.64
C ASN A 52 24.89 15.62 -17.38
N LEU A 53 24.08 16.65 -17.09
CA LEU A 53 24.21 17.96 -17.72
C LEU A 53 25.53 18.65 -17.30
N VAL A 54 25.88 18.59 -16.02
CA VAL A 54 27.15 19.11 -15.50
C VAL A 54 28.33 18.31 -16.08
N GLY A 55 28.21 16.98 -16.19
CA GLY A 55 29.21 16.13 -16.83
C GLY A 55 29.46 16.50 -18.28
N TYR A 56 28.40 16.79 -19.03
CA TYR A 56 28.49 17.29 -20.41
C TYR A 56 29.27 18.61 -20.48
N LEU A 57 28.93 19.59 -19.63
CA LEU A 57 29.58 20.89 -19.64
C LEU A 57 31.08 20.80 -19.35
N LYS A 58 31.50 19.84 -18.53
CA LYS A 58 32.91 19.62 -18.18
C LYS A 58 33.68 18.83 -19.24
N ASN A 59 33.11 17.75 -19.76
CA ASN A 59 33.84 16.76 -20.58
C ASN A 59 33.43 16.78 -22.07
N LYS A 60 32.48 17.63 -22.47
CA LYS A 60 31.92 17.76 -23.84
C LYS A 60 31.55 16.44 -24.52
N GLN A 61 31.14 15.44 -23.74
CA GLN A 61 30.71 14.16 -24.28
C GLN A 61 29.28 14.27 -24.82
N ASN A 62 29.14 14.25 -26.15
CA ASN A 62 27.88 14.49 -26.85
C ASN A 62 26.71 13.57 -26.42
N GLY A 63 26.97 12.38 -25.88
CA GLY A 63 25.92 11.46 -25.39
C GLY A 63 25.23 11.89 -24.09
N GLN A 64 25.83 12.76 -23.29
CA GLN A 64 25.32 13.11 -21.95
C GLN A 64 24.17 14.12 -21.97
N VAL A 65 24.05 14.94 -23.02
CA VAL A 65 22.95 15.92 -23.17
C VAL A 65 21.62 15.20 -23.41
N SER A 66 21.59 14.26 -24.35
CA SER A 66 20.38 13.48 -24.66
C SER A 66 19.86 12.73 -23.44
N MET A 67 20.77 12.16 -22.63
CA MET A 67 20.41 11.47 -21.40
C MET A 67 19.85 12.42 -20.34
N SER A 68 20.41 13.64 -20.24
CA SER A 68 19.90 14.67 -19.32
C SER A 68 18.48 15.10 -19.67
N ILE A 69 18.22 15.35 -20.96
CA ILE A 69 16.89 15.70 -21.47
C ILE A 69 15.90 14.57 -21.18
N PHE A 70 16.29 13.32 -21.42
CA PHE A 70 15.46 12.16 -21.09
C PHE A 70 15.05 12.13 -19.62
N TYR A 71 15.99 12.32 -18.69
CA TYR A 71 15.68 12.33 -17.26
C TYR A 71 14.74 13.46 -16.86
N PHE A 72 14.90 14.67 -17.41
CA PHE A 72 13.99 15.78 -17.12
C PHE A 72 12.59 15.56 -17.68
N ILE A 73 12.48 15.03 -18.90
CA ILE A 73 11.19 14.67 -19.50
C ILE A 73 10.52 13.57 -18.67
N ALA A 74 11.26 12.53 -18.28
CA ALA A 74 10.74 11.46 -17.44
C ALA A 74 10.25 12.00 -16.08
N ALA A 75 11.01 12.87 -15.43
CA ALA A 75 10.61 13.52 -14.19
C ALA A 75 9.29 14.30 -14.35
N LEU A 76 9.15 15.06 -15.43
CA LEU A 76 7.95 15.83 -15.75
C LEU A 76 6.73 14.92 -15.99
N ILE A 77 6.91 13.86 -16.79
CA ILE A 77 5.85 12.88 -17.08
C ILE A 77 5.40 12.20 -15.79
N ILE A 78 6.34 11.72 -14.96
CA ILE A 78 6.01 11.06 -13.69
C ILE A 78 5.23 12.02 -12.78
N TRP A 79 5.69 13.26 -12.65
CA TRP A 79 5.02 14.24 -11.81
C TRP A 79 3.58 14.55 -12.26
N LEU A 80 3.35 14.65 -13.58
CA LEU A 80 2.02 14.96 -14.14
C LEU A 80 1.08 13.74 -14.18
N PHE A 81 1.61 12.56 -14.49
CA PHE A 81 0.79 11.38 -14.80
C PHE A 81 0.81 10.28 -13.74
N ALA A 82 1.57 10.42 -12.64
CA ALA A 82 1.61 9.40 -11.58
C ALA A 82 0.23 9.03 -11.04
N GLN A 83 -0.62 10.01 -10.72
CA GLN A 83 -1.94 9.76 -10.15
C GLN A 83 -2.88 9.05 -11.15
N PRO A 84 -3.05 9.52 -12.40
CA PRO A 84 -3.83 8.80 -13.41
C PRO A 84 -3.34 7.38 -13.69
N ILE A 85 -2.02 7.19 -13.84
CA ILE A 85 -1.42 5.89 -14.15
C ILE A 85 -1.73 4.87 -13.05
N VAL A 86 -1.49 5.25 -11.79
CA VAL A 86 -1.71 4.34 -10.66
C VAL A 86 -3.20 4.05 -10.44
N SER A 87 -4.09 4.98 -10.83
CA SER A 87 -5.54 4.80 -10.74
C SER A 87 -6.11 3.76 -11.71
N ILE A 88 -5.34 3.29 -12.70
CA ILE A 88 -5.76 2.23 -13.62
C ILE A 88 -5.97 0.90 -12.87
N LEU A 89 -5.11 0.60 -11.88
CA LEU A 89 -5.21 -0.64 -11.11
C LEU A 89 -6.56 -0.78 -10.37
N PRO A 90 -7.04 0.21 -9.61
CA PRO A 90 -8.36 0.21 -9.01
C PRO A 90 -9.50 0.06 -10.00
N ILE A 91 -9.40 0.70 -11.18
CA ILE A 91 -10.44 0.59 -12.20
C ILE A 91 -10.56 -0.87 -12.62
N PHE A 92 -9.43 -1.52 -12.91
CA PHE A 92 -9.39 -2.93 -13.24
C PHE A 92 -9.95 -3.80 -12.10
N LEU A 93 -9.53 -3.55 -10.86
CA LEU A 93 -10.06 -4.25 -9.69
C LEU A 93 -11.57 -4.04 -9.49
N GLY A 94 -12.07 -2.82 -9.69
CA GLY A 94 -13.48 -2.48 -9.59
C GLY A 94 -14.32 -3.26 -10.60
N ILE A 95 -13.87 -3.36 -11.85
CA ILE A 95 -14.51 -4.18 -12.88
C ILE A 95 -14.53 -5.66 -12.47
N LEU A 96 -13.40 -6.20 -12.02
CA LEU A 96 -13.32 -7.60 -11.56
C LEU A 96 -14.26 -7.87 -10.38
N ILE A 97 -14.34 -6.95 -9.43
CA ILE A 97 -15.23 -7.03 -8.27
C ILE A 97 -16.70 -7.00 -8.71
N ILE A 98 -17.06 -6.15 -9.67
CA ILE A 98 -18.42 -6.11 -10.24
C ILE A 98 -18.78 -7.44 -10.89
N ILE A 99 -17.90 -8.01 -11.71
CA ILE A 99 -18.11 -9.32 -12.33
C ILE A 99 -18.27 -10.40 -11.25
N GLY A 100 -17.40 -10.39 -10.24
CA GLY A 100 -17.49 -11.29 -9.08
C GLY A 100 -18.80 -11.15 -8.30
N GLY A 101 -19.30 -9.93 -8.12
CA GLY A 101 -20.58 -9.64 -7.49
C GLY A 101 -21.76 -10.17 -8.31
N ALA A 102 -21.79 -9.85 -9.61
CA ALA A 102 -22.82 -10.29 -10.53
C ALA A 102 -22.91 -11.83 -10.61
N THR A 103 -21.78 -12.51 -10.76
CA THR A 103 -21.74 -13.98 -10.79
C THR A 103 -22.26 -14.60 -9.49
N ARG A 104 -21.98 -14.00 -8.33
CA ARG A 104 -22.51 -14.47 -7.04
C ARG A 104 -24.01 -14.24 -6.91
N ILE A 105 -24.52 -13.11 -7.39
CA ILE A 105 -25.97 -12.85 -7.43
C ILE A 105 -26.66 -13.88 -8.31
N SER A 106 -26.18 -14.11 -9.53
CA SER A 106 -26.76 -15.12 -10.44
C SER A 106 -26.75 -16.52 -9.80
N ARG A 107 -25.65 -16.90 -9.15
CA ARG A 107 -25.57 -18.18 -8.41
C ARG A 107 -26.57 -18.24 -7.24
N ALA A 108 -26.70 -17.16 -6.46
CA ALA A 108 -27.65 -17.10 -5.36
C ALA A 108 -29.10 -17.22 -5.85
N LEU A 109 -29.44 -16.58 -6.97
CA LEU A 109 -30.76 -16.72 -7.59
C LEU A 109 -31.00 -18.15 -8.09
N ASN A 110 -30.00 -18.81 -8.64
CA ASN A 110 -30.09 -20.23 -9.01
C ASN A 110 -30.23 -21.15 -7.80
N LEU A 111 -29.73 -20.75 -6.62
CA LEU A 111 -29.89 -21.51 -5.38
C LEU A 111 -31.28 -21.37 -4.76
N ARG A 112 -32.10 -20.39 -5.18
CA ARG A 112 -33.47 -20.19 -4.66
C ARG A 112 -34.39 -21.39 -4.85
N GLN A 113 -34.14 -22.21 -5.87
CA GLN A 113 -34.97 -23.39 -6.16
C GLN A 113 -34.71 -24.56 -5.21
N TYR A 114 -33.65 -24.51 -4.39
CA TYR A 114 -33.29 -25.58 -3.46
C TYR A 114 -33.79 -25.26 -2.05
N VAL A 115 -34.71 -26.08 -1.54
CA VAL A 115 -35.41 -25.87 -0.25
C VAL A 115 -34.45 -25.87 0.96
N ASN A 116 -33.30 -26.56 0.86
CA ASN A 116 -32.37 -26.75 1.98
C ASN A 116 -31.09 -25.88 1.90
N ILE A 117 -31.00 -24.94 0.95
CA ILE A 117 -29.81 -24.10 0.76
C ILE A 117 -30.16 -22.62 0.98
N SER A 118 -29.54 -22.00 1.98
CA SER A 118 -29.73 -20.56 2.22
C SER A 118 -28.99 -19.73 1.16
N TYR A 119 -29.75 -19.14 0.23
CA TYR A 119 -29.21 -18.29 -0.83
C TYR A 119 -28.99 -16.83 -0.39
N VAL A 120 -29.65 -16.40 0.69
CA VAL A 120 -29.69 -15.00 1.14
C VAL A 120 -28.30 -14.44 1.46
N PRO A 121 -27.41 -15.13 2.22
CA PRO A 121 -26.07 -14.60 2.51
C PRO A 121 -25.23 -14.37 1.25
N MET A 122 -25.33 -15.28 0.28
CA MET A 122 -24.61 -15.17 -0.99
C MET A 122 -25.13 -14.00 -1.82
N LEU A 123 -26.44 -13.78 -1.82
CA LEU A 123 -27.09 -12.66 -2.51
C LEU A 123 -26.66 -11.31 -1.90
N VAL A 124 -26.72 -11.18 -0.58
CA VAL A 124 -26.30 -9.96 0.15
C VAL A 124 -24.82 -9.66 -0.12
N TYR A 125 -23.96 -10.67 -0.06
CA TYR A 125 -22.53 -10.51 -0.37
C TYR A 125 -22.31 -10.08 -1.83
N GLY A 126 -23.04 -10.67 -2.78
CA GLY A 126 -22.96 -10.29 -4.19
C GLY A 126 -23.37 -8.84 -4.44
N ILE A 127 -24.44 -8.37 -3.80
CA ILE A 127 -24.87 -6.96 -3.85
C ILE A 127 -23.81 -6.04 -3.23
N ALA A 128 -23.26 -6.41 -2.07
CA ALA A 128 -22.19 -5.64 -1.43
C ALA A 128 -20.97 -5.49 -2.35
N LEU A 129 -20.57 -6.54 -3.07
CA LEU A 129 -19.50 -6.47 -4.06
C LEU A 129 -19.86 -5.54 -5.23
N LEU A 130 -21.08 -5.59 -5.76
CA LEU A 130 -21.49 -4.67 -6.83
C LEU A 130 -21.37 -3.21 -6.38
N ILE A 131 -21.89 -2.88 -5.20
CA ILE A 131 -21.83 -1.52 -4.65
C ILE A 131 -20.38 -1.09 -4.45
N ALA A 132 -19.54 -1.94 -3.86
CA ALA A 132 -18.13 -1.66 -3.63
C ALA A 132 -17.38 -1.44 -4.97
N GLY A 133 -17.61 -2.30 -5.96
CA GLY A 133 -16.98 -2.17 -7.27
C GLY A 133 -17.39 -0.88 -7.99
N ILE A 134 -18.67 -0.51 -7.94
CA ILE A 134 -19.16 0.76 -8.50
C ILE A 134 -18.52 1.95 -7.80
N PHE A 135 -18.45 1.94 -6.46
CA PHE A 135 -17.79 3.00 -5.68
C PHE A 135 -16.32 3.16 -6.09
N ILE A 136 -15.62 2.06 -6.34
CA ILE A 136 -14.23 2.08 -6.83
C ILE A 136 -14.12 2.75 -8.19
N LEU A 137 -15.04 2.49 -9.12
CA LEU A 137 -15.00 3.10 -10.44
C LEU A 137 -15.26 4.62 -10.42
N PHE A 138 -16.11 5.10 -9.51
CA PHE A 138 -16.37 6.54 -9.37
C PHE A 138 -15.19 7.30 -8.76
N ASN A 139 -14.42 6.67 -7.86
CA ASN A 139 -13.26 7.29 -7.25
C ASN A 139 -12.09 6.29 -7.13
N PRO A 140 -11.38 5.99 -8.22
CA PRO A 140 -10.35 4.96 -8.24
C PRO A 140 -9.15 5.33 -7.36
N PHE A 141 -8.70 6.58 -7.43
CA PHE A 141 -7.60 7.05 -6.58
C PHE A 141 -8.01 7.12 -5.10
N GLY A 142 -9.22 7.61 -4.81
CA GLY A 142 -9.75 7.59 -3.44
C GLY A 142 -9.87 6.17 -2.89
N SER A 143 -10.21 5.20 -3.74
CA SER A 143 -10.26 3.80 -3.35
C SER A 143 -8.89 3.21 -3.02
N LEU A 144 -7.83 3.62 -3.75
CA LEU A 144 -6.45 3.30 -3.35
C LEU A 144 -6.09 3.90 -2.01
N ILE A 145 -6.50 5.15 -1.77
CA ILE A 145 -6.25 5.83 -0.49
C ILE A 145 -6.90 5.04 0.65
N VAL A 146 -8.17 4.66 0.51
CA VAL A 146 -8.89 3.83 1.49
C VAL A 146 -8.19 2.48 1.69
N LEU A 147 -7.72 1.85 0.62
CA LEU A 147 -6.96 0.60 0.69
C LEU A 147 -5.65 0.78 1.47
N PHE A 148 -4.90 1.86 1.22
CA PHE A 148 -3.71 2.18 2.00
C PHE A 148 -4.05 2.42 3.47
N GLN A 149 -5.15 3.11 3.79
CA GLN A 149 -5.58 3.28 5.17
C GLN A 149 -5.89 1.96 5.85
N PHE A 150 -6.55 1.04 5.15
CA PHE A 150 -6.78 -0.32 5.64
C PHE A 150 -5.46 -1.03 5.94
N PHE A 151 -4.49 -0.99 5.03
CA PHE A 151 -3.14 -1.53 5.29
C PHE A 151 -2.46 -0.84 6.48
N GLY A 152 -2.61 0.47 6.63
CA GLY A 152 -2.11 1.22 7.78
C GLY A 152 -2.69 0.74 9.11
N ILE A 153 -4.00 0.46 9.15
CA ILE A 153 -4.66 -0.14 10.32
C ILE A 153 -4.07 -1.53 10.61
N VAL A 154 -3.97 -2.40 9.61
CA VAL A 154 -3.42 -3.75 9.78
C VAL A 154 -1.98 -3.72 10.29
N LEU A 155 -1.15 -2.83 9.74
CA LEU A 155 0.23 -2.60 10.19
C LEU A 155 0.29 -2.09 11.63
N THR A 156 -0.58 -1.15 11.99
CA THR A 156 -0.68 -0.61 13.35
C THR A 156 -1.03 -1.71 14.34
N LEU A 157 -2.04 -2.53 14.04
CA LEU A 157 -2.46 -3.66 14.88
C LEU A 157 -1.34 -4.71 14.99
N SER A 158 -0.63 -4.97 13.91
CA SER A 158 0.54 -5.86 13.90
C SER A 158 1.65 -5.33 14.81
N GLY A 159 1.96 -4.03 14.74
CA GLY A 159 2.92 -3.36 15.61
C GLY A 159 2.55 -3.46 17.09
N ILE A 160 1.27 -3.23 17.43
CA ILE A 160 0.75 -3.40 18.80
C ILE A 160 0.96 -4.85 19.26
N SER A 161 0.60 -5.83 18.43
CA SER A 161 0.76 -7.25 18.74
C SER A 161 2.22 -7.64 19.03
N GLU A 162 3.16 -7.14 18.22
CA GLU A 162 4.59 -7.37 18.44
C GLU A 162 5.09 -6.74 19.75
N LEU A 163 4.66 -5.52 20.07
CA LEU A 163 5.03 -4.87 21.33
C LEU A 163 4.48 -5.59 22.55
N VAL A 164 3.20 -6.01 22.51
CA VAL A 164 2.59 -6.81 23.57
C VAL A 164 3.36 -8.11 23.79
N THR A 165 3.75 -8.78 22.70
CA THR A 165 4.53 -10.02 22.75
C THR A 165 5.92 -9.77 23.36
N ALA A 166 6.60 -8.70 22.95
CA ALA A 166 7.91 -8.33 23.48
C ALA A 166 7.87 -8.02 24.99
N ILE A 167 6.82 -7.34 25.46
CA ILE A 167 6.60 -7.05 26.89
C ILE A 167 6.31 -8.33 27.67
N LYS A 168 5.42 -9.20 27.17
CA LYS A 168 5.12 -10.49 27.83
C LYS A 168 6.36 -11.38 27.96
N LEU A 169 7.18 -11.46 26.92
CA LEU A 169 8.44 -12.22 26.95
C LEU A 169 9.46 -11.63 27.92
N ARG A 170 9.45 -10.31 28.15
CA ARG A 170 10.28 -9.66 29.17
C ARG A 170 9.79 -9.99 30.58
N ASN A 171 8.47 -9.93 30.81
CA ASN A 171 7.87 -10.18 32.12
C ASN A 171 7.98 -11.66 32.53
N TYR A 172 7.81 -12.60 31.61
CA TYR A 172 8.00 -14.03 31.91
C TYR A 172 9.43 -14.38 32.31
N LYS A 173 10.42 -13.58 31.86
CA LYS A 173 11.84 -13.80 32.14
C LYS A 173 12.33 -13.11 33.42
N ASN A 174 11.50 -12.26 34.04
CA ASN A 174 11.76 -11.58 35.31
C ASN A 174 10.54 -11.77 36.24
N PRO A 175 10.35 -12.96 36.85
CA PRO A 175 9.27 -13.18 37.81
C PRO A 175 9.47 -12.45 39.16
N ASP A 176 10.67 -11.95 39.47
CA ASP A 176 11.06 -11.54 40.83
C ASP A 176 10.93 -10.03 41.13
N ILE A 177 9.85 -9.38 40.68
CA ILE A 177 9.51 -8.02 41.15
C ILE A 177 8.05 -7.99 41.60
N PHE A 178 7.74 -8.80 42.61
CA PHE A 178 6.73 -8.54 43.63
C PHE A 178 7.20 -9.15 44.95
#